data_AF-A0A433WQI5-F1
#
_entry.id   AF-A0A433WQI5-F1
#
_cell.length_a   1.000
_cell.length_b   1.000
_cell.length_c   1.000
_cell.angle_alpha   90.00
_cell.angle_beta   90.00
_cell.angle_gamma   90.00
#
_symmetry.space_group_name_H-M   'P 1'
#
loop_
_entity.id
_entity.type
_entity.pdbx_description
1 polymer ?
#
loop_
_entity_poly.entity_id
_entity_poly.type
_entity_poly.pdbx_seq_one_letter_code
_entity_poly.pdbx_strand_id
1 'polypeptide(L)'
;GPTNPNRLYFFTGTNGLSVGADGKQAVENVDDGNWSADMAHDNPHFTPFDWTTYPERLQEAGVSWKFYQEYDNFGDNPLASFRQFRNLDPKDWRYRNARAIVPGSTKENMHELEGRYLLDAFEKDIAQGTLPQVSWIVPPAALSEHPEAPPGFGEHLISKLIDIFVRHPDTWSKTVFILNYDENDGFFDHVPPPVPALDGASESAGSVSTRGESFHGEPVGLGPRVPALIISPWTKGGWVNSQVFDHTSVIQ
;
A
#
# COMPACT_ATOMS: atom_id res chain seq x y z
N GLY A 1 5.54 0.75 -14.12
CA GLY A 1 4.81 1.99 -14.53
C GLY A 1 5.21 3.11 -13.59
N PRO A 2 4.50 4.25 -13.49
CA PRO A 2 4.63 5.07 -12.28
C PRO A 2 4.00 4.32 -11.09
N THR A 3 4.77 4.13 -10.04
CA THR A 3 4.45 3.44 -8.78
C THR A 3 3.48 4.23 -7.90
N ASN A 4 3.73 5.53 -7.68
CA ASN A 4 2.99 6.32 -6.70
C ASN A 4 1.51 6.51 -7.05
N PRO A 5 1.08 6.71 -8.31
CA PRO A 5 -0.34 6.76 -8.65
C PRO A 5 -1.11 5.51 -8.18
N ASN A 6 -0.52 4.32 -8.32
CA ASN A 6 -1.12 3.06 -7.88
C ASN A 6 -1.22 2.99 -6.35
N ARG A 7 -0.17 3.41 -5.63
CA ARG A 7 -0.21 3.53 -4.16
C ARG A 7 -1.30 4.51 -3.72
N LEU A 8 -1.46 5.65 -4.39
CA LEU A 8 -2.53 6.61 -4.07
C LEU A 8 -3.93 6.00 -4.27
N TYR A 9 -4.14 5.21 -5.33
CA TYR A 9 -5.37 4.44 -5.49
C TYR A 9 -5.60 3.45 -4.34
N PHE A 10 -4.57 2.67 -3.99
CA PHE A 10 -4.66 1.67 -2.92
C PHE A 10 -5.01 2.29 -1.56
N PHE A 11 -4.42 3.43 -1.22
CA PHE A 11 -4.59 4.04 0.10
C PHE A 11 -5.67 5.11 0.18
N THR A 12 -6.20 5.60 -0.94
CA THR A 12 -7.18 6.71 -0.92
C THR A 12 -8.35 6.57 -1.89
N GLY A 13 -8.32 5.56 -2.78
CA GLY A 13 -9.33 5.36 -3.82
C GLY A 13 -9.14 6.25 -5.06
N THR A 14 -8.11 7.10 -5.10
CA THR A 14 -7.82 7.96 -6.24
C THR A 14 -6.36 8.43 -6.24
N ASN A 15 -5.79 8.74 -7.40
CA ASN A 15 -4.53 9.48 -7.53
C ASN A 15 -4.71 11.02 -7.48
N GLY A 16 -5.93 11.50 -7.22
CA GLY A 16 -6.28 12.92 -7.14
C GLY A 16 -7.29 13.36 -8.19
N LEU A 17 -7.36 12.68 -9.34
CA LEU A 17 -8.21 13.10 -10.46
C LEU A 17 -9.70 13.14 -10.11
N SER A 18 -10.19 12.17 -9.33
CA SER A 18 -11.61 12.11 -8.95
C SER A 18 -12.03 13.19 -7.94
N VAL A 19 -11.06 13.85 -7.30
CA VAL A 19 -11.25 14.91 -6.30
C VAL A 19 -10.76 16.29 -6.79
N GLY A 20 -10.44 16.41 -8.08
CA GLY A 20 -10.02 17.67 -8.70
C GLY A 20 -8.57 18.07 -8.45
N ALA A 21 -7.73 17.14 -7.99
CA ALA A 21 -6.29 17.32 -7.90
C ALA A 21 -5.61 16.70 -9.13
N ASP A 22 -5.58 17.43 -10.24
CA ASP A 22 -5.08 17.03 -11.57
C ASP A 22 -3.59 17.37 -11.79
N GLY A 23 -2.78 17.27 -10.73
CA GLY A 23 -1.35 17.48 -10.81
C GLY A 23 -0.57 16.27 -11.34
N LYS A 24 0.76 16.41 -11.45
CA LYS A 24 1.68 15.37 -11.94
C LYS A 24 1.58 14.04 -11.18
N GLN A 25 1.18 14.06 -9.92
CA GLN A 25 0.99 12.84 -9.10
C GLN A 25 -0.03 11.86 -9.69
N ALA A 26 -0.89 12.32 -10.60
CA ALA A 26 -1.83 11.44 -11.29
C ALA A 26 -1.14 10.42 -12.22
N VAL A 27 0.03 10.78 -12.77
CA VAL A 27 0.71 10.00 -13.82
C VAL A 27 2.23 9.87 -13.63
N GLU A 28 2.81 10.48 -12.59
CA GLU A 28 4.24 10.45 -12.28
C GLU A 28 4.48 10.03 -10.82
N ASN A 29 5.70 9.56 -10.52
CA ASN A 29 6.17 9.29 -9.16
C ASN A 29 6.46 10.59 -8.43
N VAL A 30 5.41 11.21 -7.88
CA VAL A 30 5.50 12.39 -7.03
C VAL A 30 5.45 11.95 -5.58
N ASP A 31 6.52 12.23 -4.83
CA ASP A 31 6.63 12.09 -3.39
C ASP A 31 7.56 13.19 -2.84
N ASP A 32 7.81 13.18 -1.54
CA ASP A 32 8.62 14.21 -0.89
C ASP A 32 10.13 13.89 -0.89
N GLY A 33 10.54 12.76 -1.46
CA GLY A 33 11.91 12.25 -1.48
C GLY A 33 12.37 11.57 -0.18
N ASN A 34 11.50 11.46 0.84
CA ASN A 34 11.80 10.70 2.05
C ASN A 34 11.49 9.22 1.84
N TRP A 35 12.52 8.43 1.54
CA TRP A 35 12.42 6.97 1.40
C TRP A 35 12.32 6.23 2.75
N SER A 36 12.45 6.95 3.88
CA SER A 36 12.40 6.36 5.22
C SER A 36 11.06 6.61 5.90
N ALA A 37 10.75 5.81 6.92
CA ALA A 37 9.63 6.06 7.80
C ALA A 37 9.86 7.24 8.77
N ASP A 38 11.08 7.78 8.86
CA ASP A 38 11.41 8.85 9.78
C ASP A 38 10.87 10.21 9.30
N MET A 39 9.81 10.66 9.97
CA MET A 39 9.18 11.96 9.71
C MET A 39 10.13 13.15 9.91
N ALA A 40 11.24 13.01 10.64
CA ALA A 40 12.24 14.08 10.75
C ALA A 40 12.93 14.40 9.41
N HIS A 41 12.85 13.48 8.43
CA HIS A 41 13.42 13.63 7.10
C HIS A 41 12.40 14.13 6.06
N ASP A 42 11.15 14.36 6.47
CA ASP A 42 10.10 14.89 5.61
C ASP A 42 10.54 16.23 4.97
N ASN A 43 10.47 16.33 3.65
CA ASN A 43 10.89 17.53 2.94
C ASN A 43 9.92 18.70 3.23
N PRO A 44 10.39 19.82 3.83
CA PRO A 44 9.52 20.95 4.18
C PRO A 44 9.04 21.75 2.97
N HIS A 45 9.64 21.55 1.78
CA HIS A 45 9.27 22.22 0.54
C HIS A 45 8.32 21.39 -0.33
N PHE A 46 8.03 20.15 0.06
CA PHE A 46 7.03 19.33 -0.63
C PHE A 46 5.63 19.92 -0.41
N THR A 47 4.81 19.97 -1.46
CA THR A 47 3.40 20.38 -1.36
C THR A 47 2.56 19.13 -1.06
N PRO A 48 2.07 18.94 0.17
CA PRO A 48 1.39 17.72 0.52
C PRO A 48 -0.02 17.65 -0.07
N PHE A 49 -0.46 16.43 -0.35
CA PHE A 49 -1.83 16.10 -0.73
C PHE A 49 -2.78 16.34 0.45
N ASP A 50 -4.04 16.66 0.18
CA ASP A 50 -4.99 17.05 1.23
C ASP A 50 -6.40 16.46 1.09
N TRP A 51 -6.60 15.50 0.19
CA TRP A 51 -7.82 14.71 0.16
C TRP A 51 -7.82 13.60 1.23
N THR A 52 -9.02 13.09 1.52
CA THR A 52 -9.23 12.07 2.54
C THR A 52 -8.66 10.71 2.12
N THR A 53 -7.88 10.11 3.00
CA THR A 53 -7.28 8.77 2.86
C THR A 53 -8.21 7.67 3.39
N TYR A 54 -7.96 6.41 3.03
CA TYR A 54 -8.70 5.27 3.58
C TYR A 54 -8.43 5.04 5.08
N PRO A 55 -7.19 5.16 5.61
CA PRO A 55 -6.95 5.14 7.05
C PRO A 55 -7.74 6.18 7.85
N GLU A 56 -7.97 7.38 7.30
CA GLU A 56 -8.87 8.36 7.95
C GLU A 56 -10.32 7.88 8.00
N ARG A 57 -10.81 7.24 6.93
CA ARG A 57 -12.15 6.62 6.91
C ARG A 57 -12.28 5.50 7.93
N LEU A 58 -11.25 4.65 8.07
CA LEU A 58 -11.21 3.63 9.11
C LEU A 58 -11.22 4.26 10.51
N GLN A 59 -10.44 5.32 10.71
CA GLN A 59 -10.37 6.04 11.98
C GLN A 59 -11.72 6.65 12.36
N GLU A 60 -12.43 7.25 11.41
CA GLU A 60 -13.77 7.81 11.60
C GLU A 60 -14.81 6.72 11.89
N ALA A 61 -14.71 5.57 11.21
CA ALA A 61 -15.58 4.41 11.43
C ALA A 61 -15.30 3.65 12.74
N GLY A 62 -14.28 4.04 13.50
CA GLY A 62 -13.88 3.34 14.73
C GLY A 62 -13.26 1.96 14.48
N VAL A 63 -12.82 1.68 13.25
CA VAL A 63 -12.08 0.45 12.90
C VAL A 63 -10.63 0.64 13.31
N SER A 64 -10.08 -0.27 14.12
CA SER A 64 -8.68 -0.15 14.55
C SER A 64 -7.73 -0.49 13.40
N TRP A 65 -6.69 0.33 13.22
CA TRP A 65 -5.70 0.10 12.16
C TRP A 65 -4.31 0.62 12.52
N LYS A 66 -3.28 0.07 11.86
CA LYS A 66 -1.93 0.65 11.83
C LYS A 66 -1.06 0.05 10.73
N PHE A 67 0.08 0.70 10.52
CA PHE A 67 1.19 0.26 9.69
C PHE A 67 2.27 -0.40 10.56
N TYR A 68 2.86 -1.46 10.04
CA TYR A 68 4.09 -2.06 10.53
C TYR A 68 5.17 -1.79 9.50
N GLN A 69 6.17 -1.00 9.88
CA GLN A 69 7.25 -0.56 9.00
C GLN A 69 8.54 -0.33 9.80
N GLU A 70 9.65 -0.67 9.19
CA GLU A 70 11.00 -0.42 9.70
C GLU A 70 11.46 1.02 9.35
N TYR A 71 12.69 1.39 9.74
CA TYR A 71 13.25 2.70 9.36
C TYR A 71 13.31 2.86 7.84
N ASP A 72 13.85 1.85 7.15
CA ASP A 72 13.71 1.72 5.71
C ASP A 72 12.32 1.16 5.41
N ASN A 73 11.51 1.96 4.73
CA ASN A 73 10.22 1.54 4.20
C ASN A 73 10.11 1.86 2.70
N PHE A 74 11.22 2.20 2.04
CA PHE A 74 11.34 2.52 0.61
C PHE A 74 10.38 3.59 0.06
N GLY A 75 9.77 4.41 0.93
CA GLY A 75 8.68 5.31 0.52
C GLY A 75 7.38 4.58 0.14
N ASP A 76 7.24 3.30 0.50
CA ASP A 76 6.08 2.44 0.19
C ASP A 76 4.82 2.83 0.95
N ASN A 77 4.96 3.62 2.01
CA ASN A 77 3.85 4.22 2.73
C ASN A 77 3.57 5.65 2.22
N PRO A 78 2.60 5.84 1.29
CA PRO A 78 2.35 7.13 0.66
C PRO A 78 1.69 8.13 1.62
N LEU A 79 1.26 7.71 2.82
CA LEU A 79 0.69 8.63 3.81
C LEU A 79 1.69 9.72 4.20
N ALA A 80 3.00 9.48 4.05
CA ALA A 80 4.03 10.51 4.19
C ALA A 80 3.71 11.78 3.37
N SER A 81 3.13 11.63 2.18
CA SER A 81 2.85 12.73 1.25
C SER A 81 1.56 13.50 1.58
N PHE A 82 0.82 13.11 2.62
CA PHE A 82 -0.47 13.72 2.97
C PHE A 82 -0.35 14.69 4.15
N ARG A 83 -0.99 15.86 4.05
CA ARG A 83 -0.87 16.98 4.98
C ARG A 83 -1.17 16.57 6.42
N GLN A 84 -2.17 15.72 6.60
CA GLN A 84 -2.65 15.22 7.88
C GLN A 84 -1.64 14.29 8.58
N PHE A 85 -0.67 13.72 7.88
CA PHE A 85 0.32 12.77 8.41
C PHE A 85 1.74 13.33 8.55
N ARG A 86 1.90 14.65 8.37
CA ARG A 86 3.20 15.35 8.45
C ARG A 86 3.26 16.24 9.70
N ASN A 87 4.48 16.48 10.20
CA ASN A 87 4.74 17.36 11.34
C ASN A 87 3.88 17.05 12.59
N LEU A 88 3.87 15.78 12.99
CA LEU A 88 3.05 15.30 14.10
C LEU A 88 3.83 15.18 15.41
N ASP A 89 3.15 15.30 16.54
CA ASP A 89 3.69 14.85 17.83
C ASP A 89 3.72 13.31 17.84
N PRO A 90 4.79 12.65 18.33
CA PRO A 90 4.84 11.20 18.44
C PRO A 90 3.72 10.55 19.27
N LYS A 91 3.01 11.33 20.10
CA LYS A 91 1.83 10.90 20.86
C LYS A 91 0.54 10.94 20.03
N ASP A 92 0.52 11.67 18.92
CA ASP A 92 -0.62 11.74 18.01
C ASP A 92 -0.94 10.34 17.47
N TRP A 93 -2.22 10.00 17.37
CA TRP A 93 -2.64 8.71 16.85
C TRP A 93 -2.21 8.54 15.38
N ARG A 94 -2.16 9.63 14.61
CA ARG A 94 -1.72 9.62 13.20
C ARG A 94 -0.27 9.20 13.10
N TYR A 95 0.58 9.68 14.01
CA TYR A 95 1.96 9.26 14.06
C TYR A 95 2.04 7.79 14.46
N ARG A 96 1.42 7.43 15.60
CA ARG A 96 1.48 6.07 16.17
C ARG A 96 0.98 4.98 15.21
N ASN A 97 -0.05 5.29 14.41
CA ASN A 97 -0.65 4.31 13.51
C ASN A 97 -0.05 4.36 12.10
N ALA A 98 0.31 5.54 11.58
CA ALA A 98 0.70 5.69 10.16
C ALA A 98 2.20 5.95 9.93
N ARG A 99 2.93 6.51 10.89
CA ARG A 99 4.33 6.96 10.68
C ARG A 99 5.34 6.28 11.59
N ALA A 100 4.91 5.69 12.71
CA ALA A 100 5.81 5.12 13.69
C ALA A 100 6.70 4.02 13.09
N ILE A 101 7.99 4.09 13.42
CA ILE A 101 8.97 3.02 13.17
C ILE A 101 8.79 1.97 14.26
N VAL A 102 8.79 0.69 13.88
CA VAL A 102 8.70 -0.41 14.85
C VAL A 102 9.88 -0.39 15.83
N PRO A 103 9.67 -0.71 17.12
CA PRO A 103 10.72 -0.62 18.12
C PRO A 103 11.97 -1.44 17.78
N GLY A 104 13.13 -0.81 17.84
CA GLY A 104 14.43 -1.44 17.60
C GLY A 104 14.98 -1.26 16.18
N SER A 105 14.14 -0.93 15.21
CA SER A 105 14.60 -0.55 13.87
C SER A 105 15.14 0.89 13.90
N THR A 106 16.33 1.10 13.34
CA THR A 106 17.05 2.38 13.29
C THR A 106 17.75 2.55 11.96
N LYS A 107 18.29 3.74 11.71
CA LYS A 107 19.09 4.02 10.51
C LYS A 107 20.33 3.12 10.41
N GLU A 108 20.93 2.75 11.54
CA GLU A 108 22.18 1.99 11.60
C GLU A 108 21.99 0.51 11.25
N ASN A 109 20.81 -0.05 11.51
CA ASN A 109 20.50 -1.47 11.27
C ASN A 109 19.48 -1.69 10.14
N MET A 110 19.10 -0.65 9.40
CA MET A 110 18.10 -0.73 8.32
C MET A 110 18.48 -1.68 7.17
N HIS A 111 19.74 -2.08 7.05
CA HIS A 111 20.22 -3.02 6.03
C HIS A 111 20.14 -4.49 6.47
N GLU A 112 19.60 -4.78 7.66
CA GLU A 112 19.31 -6.15 8.06
C GLU A 112 18.21 -6.74 7.16
N LEU A 113 18.51 -7.88 6.55
CA LEU A 113 17.68 -8.47 5.47
C LEU A 113 16.61 -9.45 5.98
N GLU A 114 16.27 -9.39 7.27
CA GLU A 114 15.33 -10.34 7.89
C GLU A 114 13.99 -9.70 8.25
N GLY A 115 13.85 -8.36 8.21
CA GLY A 115 12.64 -7.65 8.63
C GLY A 115 12.24 -7.95 10.08
N ARG A 116 13.24 -8.29 10.92
CA ARG A 116 13.01 -8.88 12.25
C ARG A 116 12.26 -7.95 13.19
N TYR A 117 12.49 -6.64 13.14
CA TYR A 117 11.82 -5.71 14.05
C TYR A 117 10.35 -5.54 13.67
N LEU A 118 10.07 -5.57 12.37
CA LEU A 118 8.70 -5.60 11.85
C LEU A 118 7.98 -6.87 12.28
N LEU A 119 8.60 -8.04 12.08
CA LEU A 119 8.06 -9.34 12.47
C LEU A 119 7.81 -9.43 13.97
N ASP A 120 8.76 -8.98 14.79
CA ASP A 120 8.65 -8.96 16.25
C ASP A 120 7.51 -8.06 16.72
N ALA A 121 7.37 -6.87 16.14
CA ALA A 121 6.29 -5.95 16.48
C ALA A 121 4.92 -6.52 16.08
N PHE A 122 4.82 -7.12 14.89
CA PHE A 122 3.60 -7.76 14.40
C PHE A 122 3.18 -8.93 15.28
N GLU A 123 4.11 -9.86 15.54
CA GLU A 123 3.85 -11.02 16.40
C GLU A 123 3.49 -10.60 17.83
N LYS A 124 4.13 -9.55 18.37
CA LYS A 124 3.82 -9.03 19.70
C LYS A 124 2.36 -8.62 19.84
N ASP A 125 1.80 -7.90 18.88
CA ASP A 125 0.38 -7.51 18.96
C ASP A 125 -0.56 -8.70 18.82
N ILE A 126 -0.20 -9.69 18.00
CA ILE A 126 -0.96 -10.94 17.90
C ILE A 126 -0.97 -11.67 19.24
N ALA A 127 0.20 -11.86 19.85
CA ALA A 127 0.35 -12.54 21.13
C ALA A 127 -0.35 -11.80 22.28
N GLN A 128 -0.48 -10.48 22.20
CA GLN A 128 -1.18 -9.65 23.18
C GLN A 128 -2.68 -9.51 22.92
N GLY A 129 -3.18 -10.04 21.79
CA GLY A 129 -4.58 -9.87 21.38
C GLY A 129 -4.93 -8.43 20.99
N THR A 130 -3.93 -7.63 20.61
CA THR A 130 -4.05 -6.21 20.26
C THR A 130 -3.84 -5.95 18.76
N LEU A 131 -3.75 -7.00 17.93
CA LEU A 131 -3.68 -6.86 16.48
C LEU A 131 -4.86 -6.02 15.98
N PRO A 132 -4.62 -4.91 15.26
CA PRO A 132 -5.70 -4.09 14.71
C PRO A 132 -6.52 -4.82 13.67
N GLN A 133 -7.78 -4.39 13.48
CA GLN A 133 -8.68 -4.97 12.48
C GLN A 133 -8.13 -4.83 11.05
N VAL A 134 -7.42 -3.74 10.76
CA VAL A 134 -6.70 -3.53 9.50
C VAL A 134 -5.23 -3.27 9.79
N SER A 135 -4.36 -4.15 9.31
CA SER A 135 -2.91 -4.06 9.53
C SER A 135 -2.20 -4.03 8.18
N TRP A 136 -1.44 -2.96 7.92
CA TRP A 136 -0.57 -2.87 6.74
C TRP A 136 0.84 -3.28 7.09
N ILE A 137 1.42 -4.16 6.27
CA ILE A 137 2.84 -4.50 6.31
C ILE A 137 3.53 -3.71 5.22
N VAL A 138 4.50 -2.88 5.59
CA VAL A 138 5.33 -2.13 4.65
C VAL A 138 6.75 -2.69 4.73
N PRO A 139 7.19 -3.45 3.72
CA PRO A 139 8.50 -4.06 3.74
C PRO A 139 9.62 -3.01 3.61
N PRO A 140 10.81 -3.27 4.17
CA PRO A 140 12.04 -2.59 3.74
C PRO A 140 12.31 -2.79 2.25
N ALA A 141 13.10 -1.91 1.63
CA ALA A 141 13.38 -1.94 0.18
C ALA A 141 13.90 -3.30 -0.30
N ALA A 142 14.79 -3.93 0.47
CA ALA A 142 15.37 -5.22 0.09
C ALA A 142 14.37 -6.39 0.18
N LEU A 143 13.24 -6.21 0.85
CA LEU A 143 12.21 -7.22 1.09
C LEU A 143 10.89 -6.92 0.36
N SER A 144 10.84 -5.87 -0.46
CA SER A 144 9.65 -5.45 -1.21
C SER A 144 9.49 -6.16 -2.56
N GLU A 145 10.48 -6.97 -2.95
CA GLU A 145 10.62 -7.59 -4.28
C GLU A 145 10.89 -6.62 -5.44
N HIS A 146 11.17 -5.34 -5.14
CA HIS A 146 11.59 -4.37 -6.16
C HIS A 146 12.98 -4.77 -6.76
N PRO A 147 13.27 -4.48 -8.06
CA PRO A 147 14.30 -5.19 -8.85
C PRO A 147 15.77 -4.99 -8.47
N GLU A 148 16.11 -4.37 -7.35
CA GLU A 148 17.48 -4.32 -6.82
C GLU A 148 17.79 -5.50 -5.89
N ALA A 149 16.76 -6.23 -5.43
CA ALA A 149 16.88 -7.41 -4.61
C ALA A 149 16.25 -8.65 -5.28
N PRO A 150 16.76 -9.87 -5.03
CA PRO A 150 16.11 -11.08 -5.51
C PRO A 150 14.72 -11.27 -4.87
N PRO A 151 13.71 -11.75 -5.62
CA PRO A 151 12.35 -11.94 -5.09
C PRO A 151 12.30 -12.89 -3.89
N GLY A 152 13.24 -13.83 -3.78
CA GLY A 152 13.34 -14.74 -2.63
C GLY A 152 13.52 -14.03 -1.27
N PHE A 153 13.93 -12.76 -1.26
CA PHE A 153 13.98 -11.95 -0.03
C PHE A 153 12.59 -11.51 0.42
N GLY A 154 11.72 -11.07 -0.49
CA GLY A 154 10.32 -10.81 -0.17
C GLY A 154 9.56 -12.08 0.19
N GLU A 155 9.79 -13.18 -0.53
CA GLU A 155 9.24 -14.50 -0.19
C GLU A 155 9.64 -14.94 1.22
N HIS A 156 10.86 -14.59 1.68
CA HIS A 156 11.29 -14.84 3.05
C HIS A 156 10.41 -14.10 4.07
N LEU A 157 10.19 -12.80 3.88
CA LEU A 157 9.33 -12.00 4.76
C LEU A 157 7.90 -12.54 4.79
N ILE A 158 7.33 -12.82 3.61
CA ILE A 158 5.98 -13.40 3.48
C ILE A 158 5.89 -14.74 4.24
N SER A 159 6.88 -15.62 4.06
CA SER A 159 6.94 -16.91 4.75
C SER A 159 6.96 -16.73 6.28
N LYS A 160 7.74 -15.77 6.80
CA LYS A 160 7.79 -15.46 8.24
C LYS A 160 6.46 -14.92 8.78
N LEU A 161 5.76 -14.09 8.02
CA LEU A 161 4.42 -13.60 8.40
C LEU A 161 3.41 -14.75 8.49
N ILE A 162 3.45 -15.70 7.53
CA ILE A 162 2.62 -16.90 7.56
C ILE A 162 2.99 -17.81 8.75
N ASP A 163 4.29 -17.99 9.04
CA ASP A 163 4.76 -18.76 10.20
C ASP A 163 4.26 -18.15 11.53
N ILE A 164 4.15 -16.82 11.64
CA ILE A 164 3.53 -16.16 12.79
C ILE A 164 2.06 -16.58 12.90
N PHE A 165 1.28 -16.49 11.82
CA PHE A 165 -0.13 -16.91 11.86
C PHE A 165 -0.31 -18.38 12.23
N VAL A 166 0.54 -19.28 11.72
CA VAL A 166 0.50 -20.71 12.06
C VAL A 166 0.72 -20.93 13.57
N ARG A 167 1.57 -20.14 14.22
CA ARG A 167 1.82 -20.21 15.67
C ARG A 167 0.71 -19.59 16.52
N HIS A 168 -0.16 -18.76 15.92
CA HIS A 168 -1.26 -18.06 16.60
C HIS A 168 -2.62 -18.41 15.97
N PRO A 169 -3.09 -19.67 16.08
CA PRO A 169 -4.25 -20.18 15.35
C PRO A 169 -5.56 -19.44 15.68
N ASP A 170 -5.72 -18.94 16.91
CA ASP A 170 -6.92 -18.19 17.31
C ASP A 170 -7.07 -16.88 16.54
N THR A 171 -5.95 -16.21 16.24
CA THR A 171 -5.93 -15.03 15.36
C THR A 171 -6.09 -15.47 13.91
N TRP A 172 -5.31 -16.46 13.46
CA TRP A 172 -5.35 -16.90 12.07
C TRP A 172 -6.74 -17.36 11.60
N SER A 173 -7.48 -18.07 12.45
CA SER A 173 -8.83 -18.58 12.16
C SER A 173 -9.86 -17.50 11.78
N LYS A 174 -9.55 -16.23 12.07
CA LYS A 174 -10.39 -15.06 11.82
C LYS A 174 -9.70 -13.97 10.99
N THR A 175 -8.63 -14.29 10.26
CA THR A 175 -7.86 -13.33 9.48
C THR A 175 -7.82 -13.69 7.99
N VAL A 176 -7.83 -12.65 7.15
CA VAL A 176 -7.41 -12.72 5.75
C VAL A 176 -6.08 -11.99 5.62
N PHE A 177 -5.09 -12.64 5.02
CA PHE A 177 -3.85 -11.99 4.58
C PHE A 177 -3.95 -11.74 3.07
N ILE A 178 -3.86 -10.48 2.67
CA ILE A 178 -3.93 -10.03 1.28
C ILE A 178 -2.52 -9.65 0.86
N LEU A 179 -1.96 -10.39 -0.09
CA LEU A 179 -0.66 -10.07 -0.70
C LEU A 179 -0.92 -9.46 -2.08
N ASN A 180 -0.55 -8.19 -2.24
CA ASN A 180 -0.67 -7.44 -3.47
C ASN A 180 0.65 -6.76 -3.80
N TYR A 181 0.86 -6.50 -5.09
CA TYR A 181 1.96 -5.69 -5.62
C TYR A 181 1.40 -4.34 -6.06
N ASP A 182 2.20 -3.28 -5.96
CA ASP A 182 1.78 -1.92 -6.31
C ASP A 182 1.98 -1.61 -7.79
N GLU A 183 2.96 -2.22 -8.45
CA GLU A 183 3.15 -2.17 -9.90
C GLU A 183 3.90 -3.42 -10.45
N ASN A 184 4.36 -3.37 -11.70
CA ASN A 184 4.89 -4.53 -12.44
C ASN A 184 6.39 -4.43 -12.78
N ASP A 185 7.08 -3.41 -12.26
CA ASP A 185 8.48 -3.03 -12.47
C ASP A 185 8.88 -2.84 -13.94
N GLY A 186 7.90 -2.71 -14.82
CA GLY A 186 8.13 -2.73 -16.26
C GLY A 186 8.41 -4.11 -16.84
N PHE A 187 8.28 -5.20 -16.08
CA PHE A 187 8.28 -6.55 -16.62
C PHE A 187 7.11 -6.76 -17.57
N PHE A 188 7.35 -7.56 -18.61
CA PHE A 188 6.35 -7.83 -19.64
C PHE A 188 5.17 -8.64 -19.07
N ASP A 189 3.95 -8.13 -19.30
CA ASP A 189 2.72 -8.90 -19.21
C ASP A 189 2.08 -8.99 -20.60
N HIS A 190 1.53 -10.15 -20.94
CA HIS A 190 0.98 -10.41 -22.27
C HIS A 190 -0.43 -9.84 -22.47
N VAL A 191 -1.12 -9.44 -21.41
CA VAL A 191 -2.47 -8.87 -21.51
C VAL A 191 -2.37 -7.36 -21.63
N PRO A 192 -2.83 -6.76 -22.73
CA PRO A 192 -2.91 -5.32 -22.85
C PRO A 192 -3.79 -4.72 -21.73
N PRO A 193 -3.34 -3.65 -21.06
CA PRO A 193 -4.16 -2.98 -20.05
C PRO A 193 -5.49 -2.48 -20.63
N PRO A 194 -6.62 -2.65 -19.91
CA PRO A 194 -7.87 -1.98 -20.26
C PRO A 194 -7.69 -0.46 -20.20
N VAL A 195 -8.18 0.27 -21.21
CA VAL A 195 -8.09 1.74 -21.28
C VAL A 195 -9.50 2.34 -21.26
N PRO A 196 -9.79 3.34 -20.41
CA PRO A 196 -11.09 4.00 -20.36
C PRO A 196 -11.36 4.74 -21.66
N ALA A 197 -12.59 4.63 -22.16
CA ALA A 197 -13.06 5.42 -23.28
C ALA A 197 -13.34 6.86 -22.81
N LEU A 198 -12.51 7.81 -23.23
CA LEU A 198 -12.67 9.22 -22.85
C LEU A 198 -13.72 9.96 -23.66
N ASP A 199 -14.05 9.47 -24.86
CA ASP A 199 -15.12 9.99 -25.68
C ASP A 199 -16.33 9.04 -25.69
N GLY A 200 -17.54 9.62 -25.59
CA GLY A 200 -18.80 8.88 -25.72
C GLY A 200 -19.05 8.36 -27.15
N ALA A 201 -18.09 8.54 -28.07
CA ALA A 201 -18.11 8.09 -29.45
C ALA A 201 -17.44 6.71 -29.65
N SER A 202 -16.72 6.21 -28.64
CA SER A 202 -16.21 4.84 -28.62
C SER A 202 -17.35 3.82 -28.63
N GLU A 203 -17.25 2.74 -29.42
CA GLU A 203 -18.19 1.60 -29.39
C GLU A 203 -18.22 0.89 -28.02
N SER A 204 -17.29 1.21 -27.11
CA SER A 204 -17.21 0.72 -25.73
C SER A 204 -17.78 1.68 -24.67
N ALA A 205 -18.53 2.72 -25.06
CA ALA A 205 -19.14 3.68 -24.13
C ALA A 205 -20.14 2.99 -23.18
N GLY A 206 -19.62 2.45 -22.08
CA GLY A 206 -20.42 1.90 -20.99
C GLY A 206 -21.21 3.01 -20.28
N SER A 207 -22.24 2.63 -19.53
CA SER A 207 -23.03 3.56 -18.71
C SER A 207 -22.30 4.03 -17.44
N VAL A 208 -21.02 3.69 -17.28
CA VAL A 208 -20.22 3.97 -16.10
C VAL A 208 -19.46 5.27 -16.32
N SER A 209 -19.45 6.14 -15.31
CA SER A 209 -18.72 7.40 -15.37
C SER A 209 -17.21 7.15 -15.44
N THR A 210 -16.53 7.79 -16.39
CA THR A 210 -15.07 7.87 -16.48
C THR A 210 -14.50 9.08 -15.73
N ARG A 211 -15.26 9.61 -14.76
CA ARG A 211 -14.79 10.74 -13.93
C ARG A 211 -13.58 10.31 -13.12
N GLY A 212 -12.48 11.02 -13.30
CA GLY A 212 -11.21 10.69 -12.63
C GLY A 212 -10.29 9.80 -13.46
N GLU A 213 -10.71 9.40 -14.66
CA GLU A 213 -9.95 8.50 -15.55
C GLU A 213 -9.27 9.24 -16.71
N SER A 214 -9.21 10.58 -16.65
CA SER A 214 -8.62 11.43 -17.69
C SER A 214 -7.65 12.42 -17.06
N PHE A 215 -6.40 12.42 -17.54
CA PHE A 215 -5.40 13.41 -17.22
C PHE A 215 -5.16 14.27 -18.46
N HIS A 216 -5.72 15.49 -18.47
CA HIS A 216 -5.61 16.45 -19.56
C HIS A 216 -6.01 15.90 -20.95
N GLY A 217 -7.01 15.01 -21.01
CA GLY A 217 -7.48 14.40 -22.25
C GLY A 217 -6.81 13.07 -22.59
N GLU A 218 -5.81 12.64 -21.82
CA GLU A 218 -5.20 11.32 -21.94
C GLU A 218 -5.85 10.34 -20.95
N PRO A 219 -6.16 9.09 -21.36
CA PRO A 219 -6.76 8.11 -20.46
C PRO A 219 -5.78 7.67 -19.38
N VAL A 220 -6.27 7.56 -18.15
CA VAL A 220 -5.53 7.04 -17.00
C VAL A 220 -6.19 5.76 -16.53
N GLY A 221 -5.38 4.71 -16.35
CA GLY A 221 -5.84 3.41 -15.88
C GLY A 221 -6.46 2.55 -16.99
N LEU A 222 -6.71 1.27 -16.73
CA LEU A 222 -5.95 0.45 -15.78
C LEU A 222 -4.50 0.29 -16.29
N GLY A 223 -3.59 -0.09 -15.39
CA GLY A 223 -2.20 -0.40 -15.73
C GLY A 223 -1.97 -1.88 -16.11
N PRO A 224 -0.72 -2.27 -16.34
CA PRO A 224 -0.33 -3.68 -16.41
C PRO A 224 -0.86 -4.47 -15.21
N ARG A 225 -1.19 -5.75 -15.42
CA ARG A 225 -1.68 -6.61 -14.35
C ARG A 225 -0.57 -6.87 -13.33
N VAL A 226 -0.99 -6.99 -12.08
CA VAL A 226 -0.12 -7.38 -10.96
C VAL A 226 -0.74 -8.58 -10.21
N PRO A 227 0.06 -9.41 -9.53
CA PRO A 227 -0.48 -10.49 -8.70
C PRO A 227 -1.27 -9.95 -7.51
N ALA A 228 -2.32 -10.67 -7.14
CA ALA A 228 -3.05 -10.49 -5.89
C ALA A 228 -3.42 -11.87 -5.33
N LEU A 229 -3.07 -12.14 -4.07
CA LEU A 229 -3.33 -13.41 -3.40
C LEU A 229 -4.15 -13.19 -2.13
N ILE A 230 -5.22 -13.97 -1.99
CA ILE A 230 -6.07 -13.99 -0.78
C ILE A 230 -5.75 -15.26 0.01
N ILE A 231 -4.98 -15.11 1.08
CA ILE A 231 -4.47 -16.22 1.89
C ILE A 231 -5.24 -16.22 3.21
N SER A 232 -6.04 -17.27 3.45
CA SER A 232 -6.89 -17.37 4.65
C SER A 232 -7.31 -18.83 4.90
N PRO A 233 -7.67 -19.21 6.15
CA PRO A 233 -8.34 -20.48 6.41
C PRO A 233 -9.64 -20.68 5.64
N TRP A 234 -10.25 -19.59 5.14
CA TRP A 234 -11.50 -19.59 4.37
C TRP A 234 -11.29 -19.79 2.85
N THR A 235 -10.06 -19.66 2.34
CA THR A 235 -9.77 -19.74 0.89
C THR A 235 -9.09 -21.05 0.46
N LYS A 236 -9.27 -22.12 1.25
CA LYS A 236 -8.71 -23.46 0.95
C LYS A 236 -9.12 -23.95 -0.43
N GLY A 237 -8.17 -24.48 -1.21
CA GLY A 237 -8.41 -25.14 -2.48
C GLY A 237 -7.71 -24.53 -3.71
N GLY A 238 -6.89 -23.49 -3.54
CA GLY A 238 -6.06 -22.96 -4.63
C GLY A 238 -6.87 -22.38 -5.80
N TRP A 239 -7.94 -21.66 -5.47
CA TRP A 239 -8.87 -21.10 -6.45
C TRP A 239 -8.28 -19.93 -7.22
N VAL A 240 -8.73 -19.75 -8.46
CA VAL A 240 -8.41 -18.59 -9.29
C VAL A 240 -9.71 -17.83 -9.54
N ASN A 241 -9.73 -16.53 -9.21
CA ASN A 241 -10.79 -15.61 -9.61
C ASN A 241 -10.31 -14.79 -10.81
N SER A 242 -11.06 -14.81 -11.91
CA SER A 242 -10.73 -14.10 -13.15
C SER A 242 -11.58 -12.84 -13.37
N GLN A 243 -12.29 -12.37 -12.36
CA GLN A 243 -12.93 -11.04 -12.40
C GLN A 243 -11.86 -9.93 -12.47
N VAL A 244 -12.27 -8.77 -12.99
CA VAL A 244 -11.42 -7.59 -13.05
C VAL A 244 -11.40 -6.93 -11.67
N PHE A 245 -10.19 -6.71 -11.16
CA PHE A 245 -9.92 -5.99 -9.93
C PHE A 245 -8.85 -4.92 -10.21
N ASP A 246 -8.92 -3.83 -9.47
CA ASP A 246 -7.88 -2.82 -9.38
C ASP A 246 -7.43 -2.61 -7.91
N HIS A 247 -6.47 -1.71 -7.69
CA HIS A 247 -5.94 -1.43 -6.35
C HIS A 247 -7.00 -0.94 -5.35
N THR A 248 -8.12 -0.35 -5.81
CA THR A 248 -9.22 0.08 -4.93
C THR A 248 -10.04 -1.09 -4.42
N SER A 249 -9.99 -2.26 -5.07
CA SER A 249 -10.75 -3.45 -4.65
C SER A 249 -10.41 -3.93 -3.23
N VAL A 250 -9.21 -3.61 -2.72
CA VAL A 250 -8.76 -4.00 -1.37
C VAL A 250 -9.41 -3.14 -0.28
N ILE A 251 -9.94 -1.96 -0.64
CA ILE A 251 -10.51 -0.98 0.30
C ILE A 251 -12.03 -0.82 0.19
N GLN A 252 -12.71 -1.76 -0.49
CA GLN A 252 -14.16 -1.80 -0.70
C GLN A 252 -14.88 -2.79 0.23
#